data_AF-A0A1P9WYR7-F1
#
_entry.id   AF-A0A1P9WYR7-F1
#
_cell.length_a   1.000
_cell.length_b   1.000
_cell.length_c   1.000
_cell.angle_alpha   90.00
_cell.angle_beta   90.00
_cell.angle_gamma   90.00
#
_symmetry.space_group_name_H-M   'P 1'
#
loop_
_entity.id
_entity.type
_entity.pdbx_description
1 polymer ?
#
loop_
_entity_poly.entity_id
_entity_poly.type
_entity_poly.pdbx_seq_one_letter_code
_entity_poly.pdbx_strand_id
1 'polypeptide(L)'
;MSLNELSFVLAKLKINREKISGQLSEFYLTNPEAVSLKHFKRAAEIAYQVSFHHSNDCLHTGIAEEFCDELITFNRSDFQIIQHHTRLKITIL
;
A
#
# COMPACT_ATOMS: atom_id res chain seq x y z
N MET A 1 -2.76 -1.72 0.99
CA MET A 1 -3.90 -0.85 1.28
C MET A 1 -3.61 -0.06 2.54
N SER A 2 -3.59 1.25 2.45
CA SER A 2 -3.34 2.17 3.57
C SER A 2 -4.64 2.78 4.11
N LEU A 3 -4.58 3.46 5.27
CA LEU A 3 -5.78 4.04 5.91
C LEU A 3 -6.47 5.11 5.04
N ASN A 4 -5.70 5.91 4.30
CA ASN A 4 -6.26 6.86 3.33
C ASN A 4 -7.04 6.14 2.22
N GLU A 5 -6.52 5.05 1.66
CA GLU A 5 -7.21 4.27 0.62
C GLU A 5 -8.48 3.62 1.17
N LEU A 6 -8.43 3.05 2.39
CA LEU A 6 -9.60 2.49 3.06
C LEU A 6 -10.69 3.54 3.23
N SER A 7 -10.36 4.72 3.77
CA SER A 7 -11.32 5.81 3.95
C SER A 7 -11.97 6.25 2.65
N PHE A 8 -11.18 6.34 1.57
CA PHE A 8 -11.65 6.70 0.24
C PHE A 8 -12.61 5.64 -0.34
N VAL A 9 -12.25 4.36 -0.23
CA VAL A 9 -13.09 3.26 -0.71
C VAL A 9 -14.41 3.20 0.06
N LEU A 10 -14.38 3.31 1.38
CA LEU A 10 -15.60 3.33 2.19
C LEU A 10 -16.50 4.51 1.83
N ALA A 11 -15.93 5.69 1.58
CA ALA A 11 -16.68 6.86 1.13
C ALA A 11 -17.31 6.63 -0.26
N LYS A 12 -16.58 6.00 -1.19
CA LYS A 12 -17.09 5.64 -2.53
C LYS A 12 -18.23 4.63 -2.45
N LEU A 13 -18.20 3.74 -1.45
CA LEU A 13 -19.27 2.80 -1.13
C LEU A 13 -20.45 3.45 -0.40
N LYS A 14 -20.45 4.79 -0.23
CA LYS A 14 -21.50 5.55 0.45
C LYS A 14 -21.73 5.12 1.90
N ILE A 15 -20.70 4.58 2.55
CA ILE A 15 -20.74 4.32 3.99
C ILE A 15 -20.85 5.66 4.72
N ASN A 16 -21.71 5.69 5.74
CA ASN A 16 -21.91 6.87 6.57
C ASN A 16 -20.59 7.31 7.26
N ARG A 17 -20.38 8.63 7.37
CA ARG A 17 -19.14 9.24 7.87
C ARG A 17 -18.77 8.82 9.30
N GLU A 18 -19.75 8.73 10.20
CA GLU A 18 -19.54 8.25 11.57
C GLU A 18 -19.03 6.80 11.56
N LYS A 19 -19.60 5.96 10.71
CA LYS A 19 -19.16 4.55 10.55
C LYS A 19 -17.75 4.45 9.96
N ILE A 20 -17.41 5.28 8.97
CA ILE A 20 -16.03 5.33 8.43
C ILE A 20 -15.04 5.71 9.53
N SER A 21 -15.34 6.77 10.29
CA SER A 21 -14.48 7.23 11.39
C SER A 21 -14.30 6.14 12.47
N GLY A 22 -15.39 5.44 12.82
CA GLY A 22 -15.34 4.30 13.73
C GLY A 22 -14.42 3.19 13.24
N GLN A 23 -14.55 2.77 11.97
CA GLN A 23 -13.71 1.73 11.39
C GLN A 23 -12.24 2.14 11.30
N LEU A 24 -11.94 3.38 10.91
CA LEU A 24 -10.55 3.87 10.90
C LEU A 24 -9.93 3.88 12.30
N SER A 25 -10.72 4.21 13.32
CA SER A 25 -10.26 4.26 14.71
C SER A 25 -9.82 2.89 15.23
N GLU A 26 -10.45 1.81 14.79
CA GLU A 26 -10.03 0.44 15.12
C GLU A 26 -8.62 0.15 14.62
N PHE A 27 -8.25 0.66 13.44
CA PHE A 27 -6.91 0.46 12.87
C PHE A 27 -5.85 1.38 13.46
N TYR A 28 -6.20 2.47 14.14
CA TYR A 28 -5.20 3.30 14.82
C TYR A 28 -4.49 2.51 15.94
N LEU A 29 -5.15 1.49 16.50
CA LEU A 29 -4.58 0.60 17.50
C LEU A 29 -3.47 -0.30 16.96
N THR A 30 -3.36 -0.47 15.63
CA THR A 30 -2.28 -1.26 15.02
C THR A 30 -0.99 -0.46 14.83
N ASN A 31 -0.92 0.78 15.33
CA ASN A 31 0.23 1.68 15.22
C ASN A 31 0.76 1.79 13.77
N PRO A 32 -0.04 2.33 12.83
CA PRO A 32 0.34 2.41 11.41
C PRO A 32 1.61 3.25 11.22
N GLU A 33 2.52 2.75 10.39
CA GLU A 33 3.80 3.41 10.15
C GLU A 33 3.67 4.68 9.31
N ALA A 34 4.49 5.68 9.66
CA ALA A 34 4.52 6.96 8.96
C ALA A 34 5.20 6.85 7.60
N VAL A 35 4.64 7.51 6.58
CA VAL A 35 5.28 7.58 5.27
C VAL A 35 6.36 8.65 5.27
N SER A 36 7.60 8.26 4.95
CA SER A 36 8.76 9.14 4.90
C SER A 36 9.23 9.41 3.47
N LEU A 37 10.09 10.42 3.28
CA LEU A 37 10.73 10.70 1.99
C LEU A 37 11.51 9.50 1.43
N LYS A 38 12.07 8.66 2.32
CA LYS A 38 12.78 7.43 1.92
C LYS A 38 11.84 6.47 1.18
N HIS A 39 10.61 6.30 1.67
CA HIS A 39 9.62 5.44 1.03
C HIS A 39 9.24 5.98 -0.37
N PHE A 40 9.07 7.30 -0.52
CA PHE A 40 8.79 7.92 -1.81
C PHE A 40 9.95 7.76 -2.82
N LYS A 41 11.19 7.94 -2.37
CA LYS A 41 12.37 7.72 -3.23
C LYS A 41 12.42 6.27 -3.70
N ARG A 42 12.22 5.32 -2.79
CA ARG A 42 12.21 3.90 -3.13
C ARG A 42 11.08 3.54 -4.10
N ALA A 43 9.89 4.08 -3.88
CA ALA A 43 8.76 3.93 -4.78
C ALA A 43 9.07 4.45 -6.19
N ALA A 44 9.71 5.62 -6.30
CA ALA A 44 10.10 6.20 -7.57
C ALA A 44 11.14 5.35 -8.33
N GLU A 45 12.09 4.73 -7.62
CA GLU A 45 13.04 3.79 -8.20
C GLU A 45 12.35 2.57 -8.81
N ILE A 46 11.40 1.97 -8.08
CA ILE A 46 10.62 0.82 -8.58
C ILE A 46 9.75 1.26 -9.76
N ALA A 47 9.03 2.38 -9.62
CA ALA A 47 8.16 2.92 -10.66
C ALA A 47 8.90 3.28 -11.95
N TYR A 48 10.17 3.69 -11.85
CA TYR A 48 11.02 3.92 -13.02
C TYR A 48 11.21 2.64 -13.86
N GLN A 49 11.22 1.46 -13.22
CA GLN A 49 11.36 0.16 -13.90
C GLN A 49 10.04 -0.35 -14.47
N VAL A 50 8.91 -0.09 -13.79
CA VAL A 50 7.61 -0.71 -14.10
C VAL A 50 6.55 0.23 -14.66
N SER A 51 6.84 1.53 -14.79
CA SER A 51 5.93 2.66 -15.07
C SER A 51 5.33 3.34 -13.83
N PHE A 52 5.29 4.67 -13.87
CA PHE A 52 4.69 5.52 -12.83
C PHE A 52 3.17 5.37 -12.66
N HIS A 53 2.49 4.64 -13.55
CA HIS A 53 1.08 4.28 -13.37
C HIS A 53 0.85 3.43 -12.11
N HIS A 54 1.84 2.64 -11.66
CA HIS A 54 1.77 1.79 -10.48
C HIS A 54 2.33 2.47 -9.22
N SER A 55 2.39 3.80 -9.19
CA SER A 55 3.08 4.56 -8.13
C SER A 55 2.58 4.27 -6.71
N ASN A 56 1.27 4.07 -6.51
CA ASN A 56 0.74 3.68 -5.19
C ASN A 56 1.22 2.30 -4.76
N ASP A 57 1.21 1.30 -5.65
CA ASP A 57 1.69 -0.04 -5.34
C ASP A 57 3.21 -0.08 -5.16
N CYS A 58 3.94 0.74 -5.91
CA CYS A 58 5.36 0.96 -5.69
C CYS A 58 5.62 1.61 -4.31
N LEU A 59 4.75 2.51 -3.85
CA LEU A 59 4.84 3.12 -2.52
C LEU A 59 4.55 2.10 -1.42
N HIS A 60 3.49 1.30 -1.55
CA HIS A 60 3.21 0.20 -0.62
C HIS A 60 4.39 -0.78 -0.54
N THR A 61 4.99 -1.09 -1.68
CA THR A 61 6.19 -1.94 -1.76
C THR A 61 7.38 -1.31 -1.05
N GLY A 62 7.67 -0.02 -1.31
CA GLY A 62 8.78 0.69 -0.67
C GLY A 62 8.62 0.86 0.85
N ILE A 63 7.39 0.99 1.34
CA ILE A 63 7.10 0.97 2.78
C ILE A 63 7.32 -0.44 3.34
N ALA A 64 6.72 -1.46 2.71
CA ALA A 64 6.80 -2.83 3.19
C ALA A 64 8.23 -3.37 3.21
N GLU A 65 9.09 -2.98 2.25
CA GLU A 65 10.50 -3.37 2.26
C GLU A 65 11.22 -2.96 3.55
N GLU A 66 10.80 -1.89 4.21
CA GLU A 66 11.44 -1.41 5.45
C GLU A 66 11.05 -2.22 6.68
N PHE A 67 9.81 -2.75 6.72
CA PHE A 67 9.22 -3.32 7.94
C PHE A 67 8.84 -4.81 7.81
N CYS A 68 8.86 -5.36 6.61
CA CYS A 68 8.35 -6.69 6.30
C CYS A 68 9.33 -7.47 5.41
N ASP A 69 9.20 -8.80 5.44
CA ASP A 69 9.85 -9.72 4.49
C ASP A 69 8.87 -10.23 3.41
N GLU A 70 7.56 -10.07 3.63
CA GLU A 70 6.51 -10.56 2.76
C GLU A 70 5.39 -9.52 2.60
N LEU A 71 4.84 -9.42 1.38
CA LEU A 71 3.66 -8.62 1.05
C LEU A 71 2.59 -9.53 0.45
N ILE A 72 1.41 -9.50 1.07
CA ILE A 72 0.24 -10.28 0.65
C ILE A 72 -0.74 -9.37 -0.08
N THR A 73 -1.19 -9.76 -1.27
CA THR A 73 -2.04 -8.89 -2.11
C THR A 73 -3.02 -9.71 -2.96
N PHE A 74 -4.15 -9.08 -3.30
CA PHE A 74 -5.06 -9.57 -4.34
C PHE A 74 -4.77 -8.93 -5.72
N ASN A 75 -3.91 -7.90 -5.79
CA ASN A 75 -3.59 -7.22 -7.04
C ASN A 75 -2.54 -8.01 -7.84
N ARG A 76 -3.00 -9.02 -8.59
CA ARG A 76 -2.13 -9.87 -9.39
C ARG A 76 -1.43 -9.11 -10.52
N SER A 77 -2.14 -8.24 -11.24
CA SER A 77 -1.62 -7.63 -12.48
C SER A 77 -0.36 -6.81 -12.23
N ASP A 78 -0.39 -5.98 -11.19
CA ASP A 78 0.67 -5.00 -10.96
C ASP A 78 1.85 -5.67 -10.26
N PHE A 79 1.56 -6.55 -9.30
CA PHE A 79 2.58 -7.26 -8.55
C PHE A 79 3.25 -8.39 -9.33
N GLN A 80 2.70 -8.82 -10.47
CA GLN A 80 3.40 -9.68 -11.42
C GLN A 80 4.69 -9.03 -11.95
N ILE A 81 4.70 -7.70 -12.09
CA ILE A 81 5.83 -6.95 -12.61
C ILE A 81 6.68 -6.41 -11.45
N ILE A 82 6.04 -5.82 -10.43
CA ILE A 82 6.72 -5.21 -9.27
C ILE A 82 7.57 -6.22 -8.50
N GLN A 83 7.13 -7.49 -8.38
CA GLN A 83 7.87 -8.52 -7.63
C GLN A 83 9.32 -8.71 -8.11
N HIS A 84 9.63 -8.39 -9.37
CA HIS A 84 10.99 -8.51 -9.92
C HIS A 84 11.93 -7.37 -9.50
N HIS A 85 11.40 -6.33 -8.85
CA HIS A 85 12.12 -5.11 -8.48
C HIS A 85 12.15 -4.84 -6.98
N THR A 86 11.73 -5.83 -6.18
CA THR A 86 11.71 -5.77 -4.72
C THR A 86 12.36 -7.00 -4.11
N ARG A 87 12.83 -6.86 -2.86
CA ARG A 87 13.32 -7.98 -2.05
C ARG A 87 12.22 -8.76 -1.33
N LEU A 88 10.99 -8.23 -1.30
CA LEU A 88 9.87 -8.86 -0.60
C LEU A 88 9.45 -10.17 -1.28
N LYS A 89 9.10 -11.16 -0.48
CA LYS A 89 8.29 -12.27 -0.96
C LYS A 89 6.89 -11.75 -1.26
N ILE A 90 6.42 -11.89 -2.50
CA ILE A 90 5.06 -11.49 -2.87
C ILE A 90 4.15 -12.71 -2.88
N THR A 91 3.11 -12.70 -2.04
CA THR A 91 2.08 -13.75 -2.02
C THR A 91 0.77 -13.19 -2.57
N ILE A 92 0.37 -13.69 -3.73
CA ILE A 92 -0.87 -13.29 -4.41
C ILE A 92 -1.97 -14.28 -4.02
N LEU A 93 -3.05 -13.79 -3.41
CA LEU A 93 -4.22 -14.57 -2.99
C LEU A 93 -5.25 -14.73 -4.12
#